data_AF-A0A0Q9EDF7-F1
#
_entry.id   AF-A0A0Q9EDF7-F1
#
_cell.length_a   1.000
_cell.length_b   1.000
_cell.length_c   1.000
_cell.angle_alpha   90.00
_cell.angle_beta   90.00
_cell.angle_gamma   90.00
#
_symmetry.space_group_name_H-M   'P 1'
#
loop_
_entity.id
_entity.type
_entity.pdbx_description
1 polymer ?
#
loop_
_entity_poly.entity_id
_entity_poly.type
_entity_poly.pdbx_seq_one_letter_code
_entity_poly.pdbx_strand_id
1 'polypeptide(L)'
;MLGDAILMIIGAEPHTAPRRKSRAHKESGMFDRCVRRKAWTMLCLAGLALSGSACSAQNQRPTATTRAATDAGADPFAGDWGFSTRCYKGHYVGITLKREGDRYTGTWSDGTDIWGSSGEFKGMQDDDKLKYDVCTVTEQRGGYARCPSYTRGAGYFVRRGEQLVWYLRDGAVRTEYLILDHQPQQQVPVVDQTEVCDE
;
A
#
# COMPACT_ATOMS: atom_id res chain seq x y z
N MET A 1 63.90 1.95 13.43
CA MET A 1 63.61 3.28 14.01
C MET A 1 62.11 3.26 14.27
N LEU A 2 61.65 3.00 15.50
CA LEU A 2 61.39 4.01 16.55
C LEU A 2 60.54 5.18 15.98
N GLY A 3 59.35 5.54 16.48
CA GLY A 3 58.55 5.09 17.64
C GLY A 3 57.34 6.04 17.82
N ASP A 4 56.39 5.92 18.76
CA ASP A 4 55.97 4.87 19.73
C ASP A 4 54.52 5.21 20.18
N ALA A 5 53.62 4.25 20.39
CA ALA A 5 53.06 3.75 21.69
C ALA A 5 52.32 4.75 22.62
N ILE A 6 51.42 4.21 23.48
CA ILE A 6 50.66 4.84 24.60
C ILE A 6 49.32 5.52 24.20
N LEU A 7 48.18 5.38 24.91
CA LEU A 7 47.63 4.36 25.85
C LEU A 7 46.10 4.60 26.02
N MET A 8 45.37 3.58 26.48
CA MET A 8 43.92 3.56 26.74
C MET A 8 43.47 4.46 27.90
N ILE A 9 42.19 4.88 27.89
CA ILE A 9 41.36 5.01 29.11
C ILE A 9 40.00 4.33 28.87
N ILE A 10 39.48 3.70 29.93
CA ILE A 10 38.30 2.83 29.99
C ILE A 10 37.17 3.54 30.77
N GLY A 11 35.90 3.33 30.41
CA GLY A 11 34.73 3.73 31.21
C GLY A 11 33.43 3.60 30.40
N ALA A 12 32.70 2.48 30.45
CA ALA A 12 31.78 2.06 31.51
C ALA A 12 30.35 2.65 31.37
N GLU A 13 29.45 1.89 30.75
CA GLU A 13 28.00 1.97 31.02
C GLU A 13 27.70 1.28 32.38
N PRO A 14 26.60 1.65 33.08
CA PRO A 14 25.35 0.92 32.84
C PRO A 14 24.03 1.73 32.97
N HIS A 15 22.99 1.21 32.32
CA HIS A 15 21.55 1.23 32.68
C HIS A 15 20.99 2.30 33.65
N THR A 16 19.87 2.94 33.27
CA THR A 16 18.50 2.63 33.78
C THR A 16 17.45 3.56 33.11
N ALA A 17 16.23 3.06 32.90
CA ALA A 17 15.11 3.79 32.26
C ALA A 17 14.11 4.40 33.31
N PRO A 18 12.82 4.69 33.03
CA PRO A 18 12.40 6.08 32.84
C PRO A 18 11.18 6.54 33.68
N ARG A 19 10.69 7.76 33.38
CA ARG A 19 9.40 8.39 33.74
C ARG A 19 9.21 9.00 35.15
N ARG A 20 8.96 10.31 35.15
CA ARG A 20 7.78 10.88 35.85
C ARG A 20 7.01 11.79 34.89
N LYS A 21 5.75 11.45 34.59
CA LYS A 21 4.84 12.32 33.84
C LYS A 21 4.27 13.39 34.78
N SER A 22 4.42 14.65 34.39
CA SER A 22 3.65 15.77 34.94
C SER A 22 2.54 16.15 33.95
N ARG A 23 1.29 16.09 34.41
CA ARG A 23 0.21 17.05 34.08
C ARG A 23 -1.09 16.68 34.79
N ALA A 24 -1.55 17.60 35.63
CA ALA A 24 -2.98 17.71 35.93
C ALA A 24 -3.64 18.59 34.86
N HIS A 25 -4.85 18.20 34.47
CA HIS A 25 -5.92 18.95 33.80
C HIS A 25 -6.85 17.85 33.24
N LYS A 26 -8.17 17.96 33.19
CA LYS A 26 -9.20 18.86 33.71
C LYS A 26 -10.48 18.26 33.11
N GLU A 27 -11.59 18.27 33.82
CA GLU A 27 -12.83 17.66 33.34
C GLU A 27 -13.34 18.29 32.03
N SER A 28 -13.89 17.44 31.17
CA SER A 28 -15.00 17.76 30.27
C SER A 28 -15.76 16.47 30.00
N GLY A 29 -16.89 16.26 30.69
CA GLY A 29 -17.84 15.23 30.29
C GLY A 29 -18.65 15.68 29.07
N MET A 30 -19.10 14.73 28.25
CA MET A 30 -20.29 14.82 27.38
C MET A 30 -20.46 13.52 26.57
N PHE A 31 -20.88 12.44 27.24
CA PHE A 31 -21.45 11.27 26.56
C PHE A 31 -22.79 10.88 27.19
N ASP A 32 -23.69 11.86 27.23
CA ASP A 32 -25.11 11.59 27.33
C ASP A 32 -25.73 11.69 25.92
N ARG A 33 -25.93 10.53 25.30
CA ARG A 33 -26.75 10.39 24.09
C ARG A 33 -27.70 9.22 24.25
N CYS A 34 -28.72 9.49 25.06
CA CYS A 34 -30.08 8.99 24.94
C CYS A 34 -30.32 7.88 23.91
N VAL A 35 -30.49 6.68 24.47
CA VAL A 35 -31.54 5.70 24.13
C VAL A 35 -32.81 6.35 23.56
N ARG A 36 -33.55 5.55 22.76
CA ARG A 36 -34.88 5.76 22.12
C ARG A 36 -34.73 6.14 20.63
N ARG A 37 -35.48 5.52 19.70
CA ARG A 37 -36.82 4.89 19.84
C ARG A 37 -36.87 3.53 19.14
N LYS A 38 -37.34 2.48 19.85
CA LYS A 38 -37.92 1.27 19.25
C LYS A 38 -39.44 1.39 19.25
N ALA A 39 -40.07 0.73 18.27
CA ALA A 39 -41.44 0.21 18.27
C ALA A 39 -42.59 1.15 18.69
N TRP A 40 -43.39 1.57 17.71
CA TRP A 40 -44.83 1.78 17.90
C TRP A 40 -45.60 0.81 16.98
N THR A 41 -46.39 -0.03 17.64
CA THR A 41 -47.64 -0.68 17.20
C THR A 41 -48.61 0.31 16.50
N MET A 42 -49.64 -0.07 15.74
CA MET A 42 -50.24 -1.39 15.45
C MET A 42 -50.99 -1.35 14.10
N LEU A 43 -51.08 -2.51 13.44
CA LEU A 43 -52.30 -3.14 12.92
C LEU A 43 -53.45 -2.26 12.34
N CYS A 44 -53.62 -2.30 11.01
CA CYS A 44 -54.93 -2.16 10.35
C CYS A 44 -55.10 -3.31 9.33
N LEU A 45 -56.10 -4.17 9.56
CA LEU A 45 -56.50 -5.27 8.69
C LEU A 45 -57.93 -5.01 8.18
N ALA A 46 -58.11 -4.81 6.87
CA ALA A 46 -59.31 -5.13 6.09
C ALA A 46 -59.15 -4.63 4.64
N GLY A 47 -59.51 -5.42 3.63
CA GLY A 47 -59.51 -4.96 2.23
C GLY A 47 -59.24 -6.02 1.17
N LEU A 48 -59.98 -7.13 1.18
CA LEU A 48 -60.00 -8.07 0.05
C LEU A 48 -60.79 -7.45 -1.13
N ALA A 49 -60.13 -7.25 -2.27
CA ALA A 49 -60.80 -7.04 -3.54
C ALA A 49 -60.00 -7.69 -4.68
N LEU A 50 -60.59 -8.71 -5.30
CA LEU A 50 -60.03 -9.34 -6.50
C LEU A 50 -60.32 -8.46 -7.72
N SER A 51 -59.30 -8.12 -8.49
CA SER A 51 -59.45 -7.84 -9.92
C SER A 51 -58.18 -8.23 -10.66
N GLY A 52 -58.30 -9.24 -11.54
CA GLY A 52 -57.25 -9.57 -12.49
C GLY A 52 -57.39 -8.72 -13.74
N SER A 53 -56.29 -8.16 -14.23
CA SER A 53 -56.07 -7.82 -15.63
C SER A 53 -54.58 -7.62 -15.87
N ALA A 54 -54.00 -8.47 -16.71
CA ALA A 54 -52.60 -8.35 -17.09
C ALA A 54 -52.44 -7.21 -18.10
N CYS A 55 -51.76 -6.13 -17.71
CA CYS A 55 -51.22 -5.14 -18.63
C CYS A 55 -49.70 -5.11 -18.45
N SER A 56 -48.99 -5.78 -19.36
CA SER A 56 -47.53 -5.77 -19.42
C SER A 56 -47.01 -4.36 -19.68
N ALA A 57 -46.42 -3.73 -18.66
CA ALA A 57 -45.62 -2.52 -18.81
C ALA A 57 -44.14 -2.90 -18.61
N GLN A 58 -43.36 -2.86 -19.68
CA GLN A 58 -41.93 -3.16 -19.67
C GLN A 58 -41.17 -2.09 -18.87
N ASN A 59 -40.88 -2.37 -17.61
CA ASN A 59 -39.88 -1.58 -16.90
C ASN A 59 -38.50 -1.97 -17.45
N GLN A 60 -37.91 -1.06 -18.22
CA GLN A 60 -36.69 -1.33 -18.97
C GLN A 60 -35.55 -1.67 -18.00
N ARG A 61 -34.96 -2.86 -18.19
CA ARG A 61 -33.69 -3.23 -17.56
C ARG A 61 -32.67 -2.14 -17.92
N PRO A 62 -32.04 -1.45 -16.95
CA PRO A 62 -30.95 -0.55 -17.27
C PRO A 62 -29.87 -1.35 -17.97
N THR A 63 -29.68 -1.11 -19.27
CA THR A 63 -28.46 -1.52 -19.94
C THR A 63 -27.35 -0.72 -19.28
N ALA A 64 -26.64 -1.37 -18.37
CA ALA A 64 -25.35 -0.91 -17.89
C ALA A 64 -24.38 -0.95 -19.09
N THR A 65 -24.49 0.07 -19.95
CA THR A 65 -23.42 0.46 -20.84
C THR A 65 -22.32 0.97 -19.93
N THR A 66 -21.49 0.06 -19.45
CA THR A 66 -20.19 0.38 -18.87
C THR A 66 -19.36 0.98 -20.00
N ARG A 67 -19.59 2.26 -20.29
CA ARG A 67 -18.51 3.13 -20.73
C ARG A 67 -17.51 3.08 -19.60
N ALA A 68 -16.46 2.29 -19.77
CA ALA A 68 -15.24 2.51 -19.04
C ALA A 68 -14.90 3.99 -19.26
N ALA A 69 -15.01 4.78 -18.20
CA ALA A 69 -14.39 6.09 -18.18
C ALA A 69 -12.89 5.80 -18.15
N THR A 70 -12.27 5.73 -19.33
CA THR A 70 -10.83 5.91 -19.44
C THR A 70 -10.53 7.25 -18.82
N ASP A 71 -9.97 7.23 -17.61
CA ASP A 71 -9.71 8.41 -16.81
C ASP A 71 -8.57 9.20 -17.45
N ALA A 72 -8.94 10.03 -18.43
CA ALA A 72 -8.07 10.97 -19.11
C ALA A 72 -7.74 12.13 -18.14
N GLY A 73 -6.98 11.80 -17.10
CA GLY A 73 -6.76 12.61 -15.92
C GLY A 73 -6.02 11.88 -14.79
N ALA A 74 -6.11 10.54 -14.73
CA ALA A 74 -5.32 9.75 -13.79
C ALA A 74 -3.81 9.84 -14.10
N ASP A 75 -3.01 9.99 -13.05
CA ASP A 75 -1.56 9.87 -13.17
C ASP A 75 -1.20 8.40 -13.50
N PRO A 76 -0.32 8.15 -14.47
CA PRO A 76 -0.04 6.78 -14.92
C PRO A 76 0.67 5.91 -13.87
N PHE A 77 1.37 6.47 -12.88
CA PHE A 77 2.16 5.71 -11.91
C PHE A 77 1.79 5.96 -10.45
N ALA A 78 1.22 7.12 -10.13
CA ALA A 78 0.84 7.45 -8.75
C ALA A 78 -0.33 6.57 -8.28
N GLY A 79 -0.30 6.19 -7.01
CA GLY A 79 -1.21 5.22 -6.42
C GLY A 79 -0.49 4.29 -5.46
N ASP A 80 -1.27 3.37 -4.89
CA ASP A 80 -0.79 2.29 -4.05
C ASP A 80 -0.85 0.99 -4.88
N TRP A 81 0.24 0.23 -4.88
CA TRP A 81 0.46 -0.95 -5.72
C TRP A 81 0.91 -2.11 -4.85
N GLY A 82 0.49 -3.32 -5.19
CA GLY A 82 0.82 -4.48 -4.38
C GLY A 82 0.76 -5.79 -5.14
N PHE A 83 1.46 -6.77 -4.57
CA PHE A 83 1.45 -8.17 -4.97
C PHE A 83 1.50 -8.99 -3.70
N SER A 84 0.72 -10.07 -3.64
CA SER A 84 0.94 -11.08 -2.61
C SER A 84 0.62 -12.50 -3.05
N THR A 85 1.40 -13.42 -2.50
CA THR A 85 1.26 -14.87 -2.59
C THR A 85 1.29 -15.42 -1.17
N ARG A 86 0.58 -16.53 -0.93
CA ARG A 86 0.57 -17.27 0.34
C ARG A 86 1.30 -18.61 0.26
N CYS A 87 1.68 -19.09 -0.91
CA CYS A 87 2.48 -20.31 -1.03
C CYS A 87 3.80 -20.22 -0.25
N TYR A 88 4.23 -21.35 0.29
CA TYR A 88 5.47 -21.54 1.05
C TYR A 88 5.62 -20.66 2.30
N LYS A 89 6.14 -19.43 2.16
CA LYS A 89 6.37 -18.42 3.23
C LYS A 89 5.82 -17.05 2.86
N GLY A 90 4.95 -17.04 1.85
CA GLY A 90 4.45 -15.85 1.18
C GLY A 90 5.55 -14.99 0.55
N HIS A 91 5.10 -14.07 -0.29
CA HIS A 91 5.87 -12.94 -0.78
C HIS A 91 4.88 -11.78 -0.85
N TYR A 92 5.22 -10.67 -0.21
CA TYR A 92 4.34 -9.51 -0.05
C TYR A 92 5.14 -8.28 -0.46
N VAL A 93 4.66 -7.62 -1.51
CA VAL A 93 5.25 -6.38 -2.01
C VAL A 93 4.22 -5.27 -1.98
N GLY A 94 4.65 -4.10 -1.53
CA GLY A 94 3.87 -2.89 -1.47
C GLY A 94 4.69 -1.72 -1.98
N ILE A 95 4.11 -0.91 -2.86
CA ILE A 95 4.72 0.30 -3.42
C ILE A 95 3.69 1.43 -3.41
N THR A 96 4.03 2.54 -2.75
CA THR A 96 3.25 3.79 -2.85
C THR A 96 4.03 4.76 -3.73
N LEU A 97 3.41 5.32 -4.76
CA LEU A 97 3.98 6.35 -5.62
C LEU A 97 3.12 7.61 -5.58
N LYS A 98 3.77 8.77 -5.50
CA LYS A 98 3.13 10.09 -5.50
C LYS A 98 3.82 10.97 -6.52
N ARG A 99 3.06 11.64 -7.39
CA ARG A 99 3.60 12.70 -8.25
C ARG A 99 3.73 14.00 -7.46
N GLU A 100 4.91 14.60 -7.54
CA GLU A 100 5.23 15.93 -7.03
C GLU A 100 5.83 16.76 -8.18
N GLY A 101 4.96 17.46 -8.91
CA GLY A 101 5.37 18.21 -10.11
C GLY A 101 5.81 17.29 -11.25
N ASP A 102 7.09 17.38 -11.64
CA ASP A 102 7.77 16.56 -12.64
C ASP A 102 8.37 15.26 -12.07
N ARG A 103 8.39 15.12 -10.74
CA ARG A 103 9.01 14.00 -10.03
C ARG A 103 7.98 13.05 -9.43
N TYR A 104 8.46 11.86 -9.10
CA TYR A 104 7.76 10.93 -8.23
C TYR A 104 8.57 10.71 -6.95
N THR A 105 7.87 10.66 -5.83
CA THR A 105 8.35 10.19 -4.53
C THR A 105 7.57 8.94 -4.15
N GLY A 106 8.11 8.10 -3.26
CA GLY A 106 7.41 6.88 -2.89
C GLY A 106 8.08 6.06 -1.81
N THR A 107 7.36 5.04 -1.34
CA THR A 107 7.84 4.04 -0.40
C THR A 107 7.69 2.64 -0.97
N TRP A 108 8.56 1.73 -0.56
CA TRP A 108 8.49 0.32 -0.93
C TRP A 108 8.70 -0.59 0.28
N SER A 109 8.08 -1.76 0.22
CA SER A 109 8.33 -2.90 1.08
C SER A 109 8.33 -4.17 0.24
N ASP A 110 9.28 -5.06 0.50
CA ASP A 110 9.44 -6.34 -0.17
C ASP A 110 9.88 -7.39 0.85
N GLY A 111 9.08 -8.43 1.07
CA GLY A 111 9.36 -9.42 2.10
C GLY A 111 8.46 -10.64 2.09
N THR A 112 8.71 -11.52 3.04
CA THR A 112 8.07 -12.81 3.29
C THR A 112 7.62 -12.85 4.75
N ASP A 113 6.98 -13.94 5.20
CA ASP A 113 6.64 -14.16 6.61
C ASP A 113 7.86 -14.16 7.56
N ILE A 114 9.10 -14.24 7.02
CA ILE A 114 10.34 -14.40 7.81
C ILE A 114 11.27 -13.19 7.71
N TRP A 115 11.44 -12.63 6.51
CA TRP A 115 12.40 -11.55 6.23
C TRP A 115 11.84 -10.52 5.26
N GLY A 116 12.28 -9.27 5.36
CA GLY A 116 11.94 -8.23 4.40
C GLY A 116 12.84 -7.01 4.44
N SER A 117 12.79 -6.24 3.36
CA SER A 117 13.44 -4.94 3.22
C SER A 117 12.40 -3.86 2.88
N SER A 118 12.69 -2.62 3.23
CA SER A 118 11.82 -1.46 2.93
C SER A 118 12.65 -0.20 2.74
N GLY A 119 12.04 0.82 2.14
CA GLY A 119 12.62 2.16 2.03
C GLY A 119 11.85 3.08 1.10
N GLU A 120 12.57 3.92 0.38
CA GLU A 120 12.00 5.00 -0.42
C GLU A 120 12.47 4.98 -1.87
N PHE A 121 11.61 5.48 -2.75
CA PHE A 121 11.92 5.82 -4.14
C PHE A 121 11.91 7.32 -4.35
N LYS A 122 12.75 7.76 -5.29
CA LYS A 122 12.55 9.01 -6.03
C LYS A 122 12.80 8.77 -7.51
N GLY A 123 12.01 9.37 -8.37
CA GLY A 123 12.08 9.11 -9.80
C GLY A 123 11.57 10.25 -10.66
N MET A 124 11.76 10.08 -11.96
CA MET A 124 11.20 10.95 -13.00
C MET A 124 10.68 10.04 -14.12
N GLN A 125 9.56 10.45 -14.71
CA GLN A 125 9.03 9.78 -15.89
C GLN A 125 9.85 10.18 -17.12
N ASP A 126 10.19 9.19 -17.93
CA ASP A 126 10.87 9.32 -19.22
C ASP A 126 10.14 8.39 -20.20
N ASP A 127 9.43 8.97 -21.15
CA ASP A 127 8.42 8.31 -21.98
C ASP A 127 7.40 7.45 -21.18
N ASP A 128 7.38 6.14 -21.44
CA ASP A 128 6.54 5.11 -20.85
C ASP A 128 7.08 4.54 -19.52
N LYS A 129 8.22 5.06 -19.04
CA LYS A 129 8.98 4.49 -17.93
C LYS A 129 9.14 5.48 -16.78
N LEU A 130 8.76 5.08 -15.58
CA LEU A 130 9.17 5.79 -14.36
C LEU A 130 10.53 5.25 -13.91
N LYS A 131 11.62 5.96 -14.26
CA LYS A 131 12.98 5.63 -13.82
C LYS A 131 13.18 6.10 -12.39
N TYR A 132 13.76 5.26 -11.53
CA TYR A 132 13.92 5.58 -10.11
C TYR A 132 15.33 5.32 -9.55
N ASP A 133 15.68 6.12 -8.56
CA ASP A 133 16.71 5.87 -7.56
C ASP A 133 16.03 5.32 -6.29
N VAL A 134 16.71 4.45 -5.54
CA VAL A 134 16.16 3.78 -4.35
C VAL A 134 17.07 3.91 -3.15
N CYS A 135 16.50 4.04 -1.95
CA CYS A 135 17.21 3.85 -0.70
C CYS A 135 16.47 2.86 0.20
N THR A 136 17.16 2.32 1.21
CA THR A 136 16.60 1.40 2.20
C THR A 136 16.63 1.98 3.62
N VAL A 137 15.52 1.77 4.35
CA VAL A 137 15.33 2.06 5.77
C VAL A 137 15.56 0.79 6.61
N THR A 138 14.96 -0.33 6.21
CA THR A 138 15.26 -1.66 6.76
C THR A 138 15.83 -2.54 5.65
N GLU A 139 17.02 -3.09 5.86
CA GLU A 139 17.68 -3.98 4.90
C GLU A 139 17.98 -5.30 5.61
N GLN A 140 17.35 -6.38 5.15
CA GLN A 140 17.68 -7.75 5.55
C GLN A 140 18.20 -8.55 4.35
N ARG A 141 17.82 -8.12 3.13
CA ARG A 141 18.41 -8.54 1.85
C ARG A 141 18.45 -7.33 0.91
N GLY A 142 19.56 -7.14 0.21
CA GLY A 142 19.78 -6.00 -0.67
C GLY A 142 21.25 -5.57 -0.72
N GLY A 143 21.51 -4.56 -1.54
CA GLY A 143 22.77 -3.80 -1.57
C GLY A 143 22.48 -2.34 -1.86
N TYR A 144 21.37 -1.81 -1.32
CA TYR A 144 20.92 -0.45 -1.59
C TYR A 144 21.52 0.53 -0.57
N ALA A 145 21.73 1.77 -0.99
CA ALA A 145 22.20 2.81 -0.07
C ALA A 145 21.15 3.07 1.03
N ARG A 146 21.63 3.28 2.26
CA ARG A 146 20.77 3.63 3.41
C ARG A 146 20.25 5.05 3.25
N CYS A 147 18.95 5.27 3.44
CA CYS A 147 18.34 6.59 3.35
C CYS A 147 19.02 7.59 4.32
N PRO A 148 19.25 8.86 3.95
CA PRO A 148 18.77 9.56 2.74
C PRO A 148 19.70 9.45 1.52
N SER A 149 20.70 8.56 1.52
CA SER A 149 21.52 8.27 0.33
C SER A 149 20.81 7.26 -0.56
N TYR A 150 20.82 7.45 -1.87
CA TYR A 150 20.09 6.58 -2.82
C TYR A 150 21.06 5.91 -3.82
N THR A 151 20.83 4.62 -4.08
CA THR A 151 21.42 3.89 -5.20
C THR A 151 20.77 4.36 -6.49
N ARG A 152 21.60 4.86 -7.41
CA ARG A 152 21.13 5.50 -8.65
C ARG A 152 20.73 4.52 -9.75
N GLY A 153 19.64 4.82 -10.44
CA GLY A 153 19.16 4.07 -11.61
C GLY A 153 18.90 2.59 -11.32
N ALA A 154 18.42 2.29 -10.12
CA ALA A 154 18.22 0.94 -9.59
C ALA A 154 17.13 0.15 -10.33
N GLY A 155 16.23 0.83 -11.03
CA GLY A 155 15.19 0.19 -11.83
C GLY A 155 14.34 1.18 -12.60
N TYR A 156 13.22 0.69 -13.12
CA TYR A 156 12.13 1.50 -13.61
C TYR A 156 10.80 0.76 -13.46
N PHE A 157 9.69 1.49 -13.54
CA PHE A 157 8.35 0.92 -13.68
C PHE A 157 7.80 1.15 -15.08
N VAL A 158 6.95 0.23 -15.55
CA VAL A 158 6.15 0.35 -16.78
C VAL A 158 4.70 0.04 -16.45
N ARG A 159 3.75 0.65 -17.16
CA ARG A 159 2.33 0.30 -17.08
C ARG A 159 1.96 -0.76 -18.12
N ARG A 160 1.32 -1.84 -17.68
CA ARG A 160 0.77 -2.90 -18.54
C ARG A 160 -0.73 -2.99 -18.28
N GLY A 161 -1.50 -2.17 -19.01
CA GLY A 161 -2.91 -1.96 -18.70
C GLY A 161 -3.08 -1.38 -17.29
N GLU A 162 -3.90 -2.02 -16.47
CA GLU A 162 -4.14 -1.62 -15.08
C GLU A 162 -3.01 -2.01 -14.10
N GLN A 163 -1.99 -2.76 -14.54
CA GLN A 163 -0.92 -3.27 -13.67
C GLN A 163 0.38 -2.45 -13.75
N LEU A 164 1.11 -2.37 -12.64
CA LEU A 164 2.43 -1.76 -12.56
C LEU A 164 3.51 -2.85 -12.61
N VAL A 165 4.35 -2.84 -13.64
CA VAL A 165 5.44 -3.82 -13.81
C VAL A 165 6.73 -3.21 -13.25
N TRP A 166 7.34 -3.90 -12.30
CA TRP A 166 8.57 -3.49 -11.63
C TRP A 166 9.79 -4.15 -12.29
N TYR A 167 10.71 -3.34 -12.84
CA TYR A 167 11.98 -3.82 -13.40
C TYR A 167 13.16 -3.43 -12.52
N LEU A 168 13.94 -4.42 -12.08
CA LEU A 168 15.17 -4.22 -11.32
C LEU A 168 16.41 -4.17 -12.23
N ARG A 169 17.49 -3.55 -11.74
CA ARG A 169 18.83 -3.66 -12.32
C ARG A 169 19.56 -4.85 -11.71
N ASP A 170 20.12 -5.70 -12.56
CA ASP A 170 21.20 -6.61 -12.17
C ASP A 170 22.40 -6.40 -13.11
N GLY A 171 23.50 -5.86 -12.58
CA GLY A 171 24.67 -5.46 -13.35
C GLY A 171 24.35 -4.52 -14.53
N ALA A 172 24.38 -5.06 -15.75
CA ALA A 172 24.03 -4.38 -17.00
C ALA A 172 22.60 -4.69 -17.50
N VAL A 173 21.94 -5.71 -16.93
CA VAL A 173 20.65 -6.24 -17.36
C VAL A 173 19.51 -5.56 -16.60
N ARG A 174 18.33 -5.54 -17.23
CA ARG A 174 17.05 -5.13 -16.64
C ARG A 174 16.11 -6.32 -16.71
N THR A 175 15.62 -6.75 -15.55
CA THR A 175 14.79 -7.97 -15.43
C THR A 175 13.41 -7.59 -14.89
N GLU A 176 12.35 -8.13 -15.49
CA GLU A 176 11.00 -8.05 -14.95
C GLU A 176 10.99 -8.79 -13.62
N TYR A 177 10.72 -8.08 -12.53
CA TYR A 177 10.76 -8.65 -11.19
C TYR A 177 9.37 -9.07 -10.71
N LEU A 178 8.41 -8.15 -10.77
CA LEU A 178 7.03 -8.39 -10.37
C LEU A 178 6.05 -7.59 -11.23
N ILE A 179 4.83 -8.12 -11.32
CA ILE A 179 3.64 -7.41 -11.79
C ILE A 179 2.79 -7.12 -10.55
N LEU A 180 2.40 -5.87 -10.36
CA LEU A 180 1.70 -5.36 -9.19
C LEU A 180 0.32 -4.86 -9.59
N ASP A 181 -0.70 -5.26 -8.83
CA ASP A 181 -2.07 -4.78 -8.99
C ASP A 181 -2.30 -3.51 -8.19
N HIS A 182 -3.14 -2.62 -8.70
CA HIS A 182 -3.54 -1.40 -8.00
C HIS A 182 -4.31 -1.74 -6.71
N GLN A 183 -3.85 -1.22 -5.58
CA GLN A 183 -4.46 -1.40 -4.26
C GLN A 183 -5.28 -0.14 -3.91
N PRO A 184 -6.60 -0.09 -4.14
CA PRO A 184 -7.40 0.98 -3.56
C PRO A 184 -7.27 0.91 -2.03
N GLN A 185 -6.97 2.05 -1.41
CA GLN A 185 -6.60 2.14 0.01
C GLN A 185 -7.57 1.37 0.92
N GLN A 186 -6.99 0.67 1.92
CA GLN A 186 -7.68 -0.20 2.90
C GLN A 186 -8.02 -1.63 2.43
N GLN A 187 -7.29 -2.22 1.48
CA GLN A 187 -7.43 -3.65 1.18
C GLN A 187 -6.30 -4.50 1.78
N VAL A 188 -6.69 -5.68 2.27
CA VAL A 188 -5.80 -6.82 2.56
C VAL A 188 -4.97 -7.09 1.29
N PRO A 189 -3.67 -7.45 1.39
CA PRO A 189 -2.84 -7.68 0.21
C PRO A 189 -3.58 -8.52 -0.82
N VAL A 190 -3.70 -8.03 -2.06
CA VAL A 190 -4.31 -8.79 -3.15
C VAL A 190 -3.50 -10.06 -3.33
N VAL A 191 -4.11 -11.18 -2.93
CA VAL A 191 -3.59 -12.52 -3.17
C VAL A 191 -3.77 -12.79 -4.65
N ASP A 192 -2.70 -13.27 -5.31
CA ASP A 192 -2.76 -13.72 -6.70
C ASP A 192 -3.92 -14.71 -6.87
N GLN A 193 -4.90 -14.34 -7.68
CA GLN A 193 -6.13 -15.10 -7.88
C GLN A 193 -5.91 -16.39 -8.69
N THR A 194 -4.71 -16.56 -9.26
CA THR A 194 -4.29 -17.77 -9.98
C THR A 194 -3.40 -18.70 -9.15
N GLU A 195 -3.16 -18.36 -7.87
CA GLU A 195 -2.27 -19.10 -6.98
C GLU A 195 -2.78 -20.52 -6.67
N VAL A 196 -2.15 -21.50 -7.30
CA VAL A 196 -2.19 -22.92 -6.91
C VAL A 196 -0.82 -23.27 -6.33
N CYS A 197 -0.78 -23.68 -5.06
CA CYS A 197 0.45 -24.15 -4.43
C CYS A 197 0.63 -25.64 -4.72
N ASP A 198 1.64 -25.98 -5.53
CA ASP A 198 2.14 -27.36 -5.62
C ASP A 198 2.98 -27.68 -4.37
N GLU A 199 2.68 -28.82 -3.72
CA GLU A 199 3.30 -29.31 -2.47
C GLU A 199 4.73 -29.85 -2.64
#